data_AF-A0A1F4RKY1-F1
#
_entry.id   AF-A0A1F4RKY1-F1
#
_cell.length_a   1.000
_cell.length_b   1.000
_cell.length_c   1.000
_cell.angle_alpha   90.00
_cell.angle_beta   90.00
_cell.angle_gamma   90.00
#
_symmetry.space_group_name_H-M   'P 1'
#
loop_
_entity.id
_entity.type
_entity.pdbx_description
1 polymer ?
#
loop_
_entity_poly.entity_id
_entity_poly.type
_entity_poly.pdbx_seq_one_letter_code
_entity_poly.pdbx_strand_id
1 'polypeptide(L)'
;MKMIKNKKKKILSRKKKVVLKKKKVAGPKVNKLNKRKPSINIAYLGLGSNVGDREEYIEQAVFLIGKHPKLEVARHSTNYETEAEGGGGSQPPFINAVVEVRTKLSPHELLDACHEIEATLGREREIEWGPRTIDIDILLYNDEVISDDKLQIPHPLMHERVFVLKPLRELASQVMHPILEKSIQSLYEERKTELGEKYDDELPGFKEIKGGTYDDYERW
;
A
#
# COMPACT_ATOMS: atom_id res chain seq x y z
N MET A 1 -97.67 -14.72 -18.84
CA MET A 1 -97.86 -14.83 -17.37
C MET A 1 -97.14 -16.09 -16.89
N LYS A 2 -96.15 -15.96 -15.99
CA LYS A 2 -95.31 -17.02 -15.35
C LYS A 2 -94.38 -17.79 -16.33
N MET A 3 -93.14 -18.18 -16.02
CA MET A 3 -92.33 -18.13 -14.81
C MET A 3 -90.85 -18.28 -15.21
N ILE A 4 -89.98 -17.55 -14.51
CA ILE A 4 -88.52 -17.62 -14.56
C ILE A 4 -88.06 -18.92 -13.88
N LYS A 5 -87.13 -19.67 -14.49
CA LYS A 5 -86.24 -20.60 -13.77
C LYS A 5 -84.79 -20.39 -14.18
N ASN A 6 -84.05 -19.99 -13.15
CA ASN A 6 -82.65 -19.63 -13.04
C ASN A 6 -81.74 -20.87 -13.11
N LYS A 7 -80.68 -20.88 -13.94
CA LYS A 7 -79.50 -21.74 -13.72
C LYS A 7 -78.23 -21.06 -14.22
N LYS A 8 -77.42 -20.65 -13.23
CA LYS A 8 -76.06 -20.09 -13.32
C LYS A 8 -75.10 -21.02 -14.07
N LYS A 9 -74.22 -20.47 -14.93
CA LYS A 9 -72.91 -21.07 -15.25
C LYS A 9 -71.81 -20.01 -15.22
N LYS A 10 -70.94 -20.19 -14.22
CA LYS A 10 -69.54 -19.76 -14.00
C LYS A 10 -68.92 -18.78 -15.01
N ILE A 11 -68.63 -17.59 -14.50
CA ILE A 11 -67.62 -16.65 -15.00
C ILE A 11 -66.24 -17.21 -14.61
N LEU A 12 -65.38 -17.50 -15.58
CA LEU A 12 -63.96 -17.77 -15.37
C LEU A 12 -63.16 -16.61 -15.98
N SER A 13 -62.64 -15.72 -15.13
CA SER A 13 -61.84 -14.58 -15.57
C SER A 13 -60.46 -15.04 -16.02
N ARG A 14 -60.15 -14.82 -17.30
CA ARG A 14 -58.80 -14.98 -17.84
C ARG A 14 -57.94 -13.79 -17.38
N LYS A 15 -57.11 -13.99 -16.35
CA LYS A 15 -56.03 -13.06 -16.00
C LYS A 15 -55.00 -13.04 -17.14
N LYS A 16 -54.88 -11.91 -17.86
CA LYS A 16 -53.79 -11.66 -18.81
C LYS A 16 -52.46 -11.60 -18.04
N LYS A 17 -51.54 -12.54 -18.28
CA LYS A 17 -50.14 -12.45 -17.85
C LYS A 17 -49.47 -11.31 -18.63
N VAL A 18 -49.09 -10.25 -17.93
CA VAL A 18 -48.19 -9.21 -18.45
C VAL A 18 -46.79 -9.81 -18.47
N VAL A 19 -46.21 -9.99 -19.66
CA VAL A 19 -44.82 -10.41 -19.85
C VAL A 19 -43.94 -9.15 -19.76
N LEU A 20 -43.28 -8.96 -18.61
CA LEU A 20 -42.22 -7.98 -18.45
C LEU A 20 -41.01 -8.39 -19.29
N LYS A 21 -40.74 -7.65 -20.37
CA LYS A 21 -39.47 -7.75 -21.11
C LYS A 21 -38.32 -7.27 -20.22
N LYS A 22 -37.48 -8.19 -19.74
CA LYS A 22 -36.21 -7.85 -19.08
C LYS A 22 -35.32 -7.09 -20.09
N LYS A 23 -35.08 -5.81 -19.85
CA LYS A 23 -33.98 -5.09 -20.51
C LYS A 23 -32.67 -5.75 -20.10
N LYS A 24 -31.90 -6.28 -21.06
CA LYS A 24 -30.51 -6.66 -20.82
C LYS A 24 -29.74 -5.39 -20.48
N VAL A 25 -29.44 -5.19 -19.20
CA VAL A 25 -28.48 -4.17 -18.77
C VAL A 25 -27.11 -4.72 -19.14
N ALA A 26 -26.39 -4.01 -20.02
CA ALA A 26 -25.02 -4.35 -20.34
C ALA A 26 -24.20 -4.27 -19.05
N GLY A 27 -23.59 -5.38 -18.65
CA GLY A 27 -22.62 -5.40 -17.55
C GLY A 27 -21.42 -4.50 -17.86
N PRO A 28 -20.66 -4.08 -16.84
CA PRO A 28 -19.50 -3.21 -17.03
C PRO A 28 -18.54 -3.84 -18.04
N LYS A 29 -18.22 -3.07 -19.08
CA LYS A 29 -17.25 -3.45 -20.11
C LYS A 29 -15.89 -3.55 -19.43
N VAL A 30 -15.40 -4.77 -19.23
CA VAL A 30 -13.99 -5.02 -18.91
C VAL A 30 -13.17 -4.49 -20.10
N ASN A 31 -12.48 -3.37 -19.90
CA ASN A 31 -11.60 -2.80 -20.90
C ASN A 31 -10.46 -3.77 -21.13
N LYS A 32 -10.41 -4.34 -22.34
CA LYS A 32 -9.25 -5.11 -22.82
C LYS A 32 -8.02 -4.21 -22.76
N LEU A 33 -7.02 -4.65 -22.01
CA LEU A 33 -5.74 -3.97 -21.80
C LEU A 33 -5.12 -3.55 -23.15
N ASN A 34 -5.14 -2.25 -23.42
CA ASN A 34 -4.26 -1.63 -24.41
C ASN A 34 -2.84 -1.80 -23.88
N LYS A 35 -1.99 -2.55 -24.61
CA LYS A 35 -0.54 -2.61 -24.38
C LYS A 35 0.04 -1.20 -24.55
N ARG A 36 0.09 -0.42 -23.47
CA ARG A 36 0.77 0.88 -23.42
C ARG A 36 2.29 0.63 -23.46
N LYS A 37 3.03 1.52 -24.14
CA LYS A 37 4.49 1.64 -23.99
C LYS A 37 4.85 1.59 -22.49
N PRO A 38 6.00 1.03 -22.07
CA PRO A 38 6.35 1.05 -20.67
C PRO A 38 6.51 2.51 -20.21
N SER A 39 5.50 3.03 -19.53
CA SER A 39 5.60 4.25 -18.75
C SER A 39 6.46 3.91 -17.54
N ILE A 40 7.44 4.76 -17.26
CA ILE A 40 8.14 4.70 -15.98
C ILE A 40 7.12 5.03 -14.91
N ASN A 41 6.94 4.14 -13.95
CA ASN A 41 6.04 4.29 -12.81
C ASN A 41 6.81 4.81 -11.60
N ILE A 42 6.14 5.52 -10.71
CA ILE A 42 6.69 5.99 -9.44
C ILE A 42 6.06 5.16 -8.33
N ALA A 43 6.89 4.59 -7.46
CA ALA A 43 6.44 3.92 -6.26
C ALA A 43 7.20 4.43 -5.04
N TYR A 44 6.56 4.33 -3.87
CA TYR A 44 7.17 4.64 -2.58
C TYR A 44 7.23 3.36 -1.76
N LEU A 45 8.45 2.97 -1.35
CA LEU A 45 8.68 1.78 -0.55
C LEU A 45 9.05 2.19 0.86
N GLY A 46 8.37 1.64 1.86
CA GLY A 46 8.75 1.75 3.27
C GLY A 46 9.77 0.67 3.61
N LEU A 47 10.82 1.04 4.31
CA LEU A 47 11.89 0.16 4.77
C LEU A 47 11.87 0.12 6.29
N GLY A 48 12.06 -1.06 6.90
CA GLY A 48 12.08 -1.22 8.36
C GLY A 48 13.01 -2.32 8.84
N SER A 49 13.88 -2.05 9.80
CA SER A 49 14.80 -3.04 10.39
C SER A 49 14.90 -2.92 11.91
N ASN A 50 14.81 -4.02 12.65
CA ASN A 50 15.01 -4.02 14.12
C ASN A 50 15.92 -5.14 14.66
N VAL A 51 16.65 -5.85 13.79
CA VAL A 51 17.57 -6.93 14.19
C VAL A 51 18.95 -6.67 13.60
N GLY A 52 20.00 -6.95 14.39
CA GLY A 52 21.39 -6.85 13.95
C GLY A 52 21.83 -5.40 13.68
N ASP A 53 22.61 -5.22 12.63
CA ASP A 53 23.03 -3.89 12.17
C ASP A 53 21.93 -3.27 11.29
N ARG A 54 20.97 -2.62 11.96
CA ARG A 54 19.74 -2.12 11.36
C ARG A 54 19.98 -1.07 10.28
N GLU A 55 21.01 -0.25 10.47
CA GLU A 55 21.40 0.81 9.52
C GLU A 55 21.95 0.17 8.25
N GLU A 56 22.91 -0.75 8.41
CA GLU A 56 23.49 -1.52 7.31
C GLU A 56 22.41 -2.29 6.52
N TYR A 57 21.40 -2.87 7.18
CA TYR A 57 20.29 -3.53 6.47
C TYR A 57 19.46 -2.58 5.61
N ILE A 58 19.21 -1.35 6.07
CA ILE A 58 18.54 -0.33 5.28
C ILE A 58 19.41 0.03 4.07
N GLU A 59 20.71 0.29 4.30
CA GLU A 59 21.65 0.66 3.22
C GLU A 59 21.78 -0.44 2.16
N GLN A 60 21.92 -1.70 2.58
CA GLN A 60 21.98 -2.84 1.68
C GLN A 60 20.68 -3.02 0.89
N ALA A 61 19.52 -2.80 1.51
CA ALA A 61 18.24 -2.85 0.81
C ALA A 61 18.18 -1.81 -0.30
N VAL A 62 18.58 -0.56 -0.01
CA VAL A 62 18.61 0.53 -0.99
C VAL A 62 19.57 0.22 -2.14
N PHE A 63 20.77 -0.29 -1.81
CA PHE A 63 21.74 -0.72 -2.81
C PHE A 63 21.18 -1.83 -3.72
N LEU A 64 20.58 -2.88 -3.15
CA LEU A 64 20.02 -4.00 -3.91
C LEU A 64 18.84 -3.56 -4.79
N ILE A 65 17.97 -2.66 -4.29
CA ILE A 65 16.93 -2.02 -5.10
C ILE A 65 17.55 -1.30 -6.29
N GLY A 66 18.61 -0.51 -6.07
CA GLY A 66 19.30 0.22 -7.13
C GLY A 66 20.05 -0.65 -8.14
N LYS A 67 20.47 -1.86 -7.76
CA LYS A 67 21.09 -2.83 -8.68
C LYS A 67 20.08 -3.60 -9.54
N HIS A 68 18.80 -3.57 -9.20
CA HIS A 68 17.79 -4.29 -9.97
C HIS A 68 17.54 -3.58 -11.33
N PRO A 69 17.62 -4.29 -12.48
CA PRO A 69 17.67 -3.67 -13.83
C PRO A 69 16.41 -2.92 -14.27
N LYS A 70 15.31 -3.08 -13.51
CA LYS A 70 14.02 -2.41 -13.76
C LYS A 70 13.63 -1.41 -12.67
N LEU A 71 14.52 -1.15 -11.71
CA LEU A 71 14.35 -0.20 -10.61
C LEU A 71 15.45 0.87 -10.66
N GLU A 72 15.11 2.06 -10.23
CA GLU A 72 16.02 3.18 -10.02
C GLU A 72 15.58 3.84 -8.71
N VAL A 73 16.50 3.93 -7.74
CA VAL A 73 16.27 4.71 -6.51
C VAL A 73 16.40 6.18 -6.89
N ALA A 74 15.29 6.91 -6.88
CA ALA A 74 15.28 8.33 -7.21
C ALA A 74 15.65 9.18 -5.98
N ARG A 75 15.09 8.84 -4.81
CA ARG A 75 15.30 9.55 -3.54
C ARG A 75 15.18 8.60 -2.36
N HIS A 76 15.83 8.95 -1.26
CA HIS A 76 15.77 8.27 0.02
C HIS A 76 15.46 9.31 1.11
N SER A 77 14.60 8.98 2.07
CA SER A 77 14.27 9.87 3.19
C SER A 77 15.38 9.89 4.24
N THR A 78 15.19 10.62 5.33
CA THR A 78 15.97 10.40 6.56
C THR A 78 15.65 9.02 7.14
N ASN A 79 16.62 8.40 7.84
CA ASN A 79 16.42 7.22 8.68
C ASN A 79 15.85 7.62 10.05
N TYR A 80 14.82 6.93 10.51
CA TYR A 80 14.15 7.21 11.79
C TYR A 80 14.18 6.00 12.72
N GLU A 81 14.78 6.16 13.90
CA GLU A 81 14.62 5.17 14.97
C GLU A 81 13.25 5.36 15.65
N THR A 82 12.47 4.29 15.76
CA THR A 82 11.14 4.31 16.39
C THR A 82 10.93 3.07 17.25
N GLU A 83 10.12 3.21 18.30
CA GLU A 83 9.64 2.05 19.06
C GLU A 83 8.88 1.08 18.15
N ALA A 84 8.92 -0.21 18.50
CA ALA A 84 8.19 -1.23 17.78
C ALA A 84 6.67 -1.09 18.00
N GLU A 85 5.90 -1.04 16.92
CA GLU A 85 4.43 -1.02 16.96
C GLU A 85 3.83 -2.36 16.55
N GLY A 86 2.75 -2.76 17.21
CA GLY A 86 1.95 -3.94 16.85
C GLY A 86 2.52 -5.30 17.31
N GLY A 87 3.83 -5.41 17.55
CA GLY A 87 4.46 -6.63 18.08
C GLY A 87 4.08 -6.91 19.54
N GLY A 88 3.77 -8.17 19.86
CA GLY A 88 3.65 -8.60 21.25
C GLY A 88 5.01 -8.61 21.96
N GLY A 89 5.05 -8.19 23.22
CA GLY A 89 6.28 -8.16 24.04
C GLY A 89 7.18 -6.95 23.79
N SER A 90 8.30 -6.88 24.50
CA SER A 90 9.33 -5.85 24.27
C SER A 90 10.20 -6.29 23.09
N GLN A 91 10.13 -5.56 21.98
CA GLN A 91 11.00 -5.74 20.82
C GLN A 91 12.02 -4.59 20.77
N PRO A 92 13.20 -4.80 20.14
CA PRO A 92 14.12 -3.72 19.88
C PRO A 92 13.49 -2.64 18.98
N PRO A 93 13.92 -1.38 19.09
CA PRO A 93 13.46 -0.31 18.22
C PRO A 93 13.81 -0.58 16.76
N PHE A 94 12.96 -0.10 15.85
CA PHE A 94 13.16 -0.16 14.40
C PHE A 94 13.94 1.05 13.92
N ILE A 95 14.76 0.90 12.88
CA ILE A 95 15.07 1.97 11.94
C ILE A 95 14.07 1.88 10.79
N ASN A 96 13.40 2.98 10.48
CA ASN A 96 12.45 3.10 9.38
C ASN A 96 12.87 4.19 8.38
N ALA A 97 12.66 3.95 7.10
CA ALA A 97 12.92 4.89 6.02
C ALA A 97 11.91 4.73 4.88
N VAL A 98 11.91 5.67 3.94
CA VAL A 98 11.14 5.55 2.69
C VAL A 98 12.05 5.85 1.51
N VAL A 99 11.93 5.05 0.45
CA VAL A 99 12.53 5.34 -0.84
C VAL A 99 11.49 5.63 -1.90
N GLU A 100 11.77 6.63 -2.73
CA GLU A 100 11.09 6.82 -4.00
C GLU A 100 11.83 6.05 -5.08
N VAL A 101 11.12 5.19 -5.79
CA VAL A 101 11.67 4.42 -6.91
C VAL A 101 10.95 4.73 -8.20
N ARG A 102 11.73 4.77 -9.29
CA ARG A 102 11.22 4.70 -10.66
C ARG A 102 11.30 3.25 -11.12
N THR A 103 10.19 2.72 -11.63
CA THR A 103 10.09 1.29 -11.95
C THR A 103 9.42 1.03 -13.29
N LYS A 104 9.88 -0.03 -13.96
CA LYS A 104 9.22 -0.66 -15.13
C LYS A 104 8.49 -1.96 -14.77
N LEU A 105 8.58 -2.39 -13.52
CA LEU A 105 7.84 -3.53 -12.99
C LEU A 105 6.37 -3.15 -12.84
N SER A 106 5.47 -4.11 -13.00
CA SER A 106 4.11 -4.01 -12.49
C SER A 106 4.11 -4.07 -10.95
N PRO A 107 3.01 -3.68 -10.28
CA PRO A 107 2.91 -3.74 -8.81
C PRO A 107 3.23 -5.12 -8.22
N HIS A 108 2.74 -6.20 -8.83
CA HIS A 108 3.03 -7.56 -8.38
C HIS A 108 4.48 -7.97 -8.63
N GLU A 109 5.06 -7.61 -9.78
CA GLU A 109 6.50 -7.88 -10.01
C GLU A 109 7.39 -7.04 -9.06
N LEU A 110 6.95 -5.85 -8.65
CA LEU A 110 7.63 -5.04 -7.63
C LEU A 110 7.55 -5.72 -6.25
N LEU A 111 6.39 -6.30 -5.89
CA LEU A 111 6.24 -7.06 -4.66
C LEU A 111 7.19 -8.27 -4.63
N ASP A 112 7.26 -9.02 -5.73
CA ASP A 112 8.17 -10.16 -5.86
C ASP A 112 9.64 -9.71 -5.68
N ALA A 113 10.05 -8.62 -6.34
CA ALA A 113 11.40 -8.06 -6.17
C ALA A 113 11.69 -7.61 -4.71
N CYS A 114 10.72 -7.02 -4.02
CA CYS A 114 10.87 -6.65 -2.61
C CYS A 114 11.11 -7.90 -1.74
N HIS A 115 10.30 -8.95 -1.94
CA HIS A 115 10.47 -10.22 -1.22
C HIS A 115 11.80 -10.91 -1.50
N GLU A 116 12.30 -10.86 -2.74
CA GLU A 116 13.61 -11.41 -3.11
C GLU A 116 14.76 -10.69 -2.39
N ILE A 117 14.68 -9.36 -2.28
CA ILE A 117 15.68 -8.54 -1.57
C ILE A 117 15.64 -8.85 -0.08
N GLU A 118 14.47 -8.92 0.52
CA GLU A 118 14.32 -9.32 1.93
C GLU A 118 14.90 -10.69 2.23
N ALA A 119 14.63 -11.68 1.36
CA ALA A 119 15.18 -13.02 1.50
C ALA A 119 16.72 -13.01 1.38
N THR A 120 17.26 -12.20 0.46
CA THR A 120 18.71 -12.00 0.31
C THR A 120 19.35 -11.41 1.57
N LEU A 121 18.63 -10.52 2.27
CA LEU A 121 19.04 -9.89 3.52
C LEU A 121 18.62 -10.68 4.77
N GLY A 122 18.27 -11.96 4.61
CA GLY A 122 18.05 -12.88 5.73
C GLY A 122 16.74 -12.67 6.49
N ARG A 123 15.70 -12.09 5.86
CA ARG A 123 14.38 -11.98 6.50
C ARG A 123 13.74 -13.37 6.64
N GLU A 124 13.49 -13.78 7.87
CA GLU A 124 12.74 -15.00 8.21
C GLU A 124 11.32 -14.63 8.68
N ARG A 125 10.30 -15.35 8.18
CA ARG A 125 8.87 -15.12 8.50
C ARG A 125 8.36 -16.13 9.51
N GLU A 126 9.04 -16.26 10.65
CA GLU A 126 8.68 -17.26 11.68
C GLU A 126 7.54 -16.80 12.61
N ILE A 127 7.53 -15.50 12.94
CA ILE A 127 6.59 -14.90 13.88
C ILE A 127 5.86 -13.75 13.20
N GLU A 128 4.53 -13.77 13.21
CA GLU A 128 3.71 -12.65 12.74
C GLU A 128 4.07 -11.40 13.54
N TRP A 129 4.52 -10.37 12.83
CA TRP A 129 5.00 -9.10 13.39
C TRP A 129 6.21 -9.22 14.34
N GLY A 130 7.02 -10.27 14.19
CA GLY A 130 8.25 -10.47 14.96
C GLY A 130 9.42 -9.56 14.54
N PRO A 131 10.57 -9.64 15.23
CA PRO A 131 11.79 -8.97 14.82
C PRO A 131 12.24 -9.43 13.42
N ARG A 132 12.83 -8.53 12.63
CA ARG A 132 13.28 -8.81 11.25
C ARG A 132 14.52 -8.00 10.87
N THR A 133 15.34 -8.59 10.01
CA THR A 133 16.51 -7.93 9.42
C THR A 133 16.12 -6.76 8.52
N ILE A 134 15.11 -6.95 7.67
CA ILE A 134 14.53 -5.90 6.83
C ILE A 134 13.08 -6.23 6.50
N ASP A 135 12.27 -5.19 6.31
CA ASP A 135 10.90 -5.19 5.80
C ASP A 135 10.82 -4.17 4.67
N ILE A 136 10.21 -4.52 3.55
CA ILE A 136 10.05 -3.65 2.38
C ILE A 136 8.58 -3.67 1.96
N ASP A 137 7.86 -2.61 2.34
CA ASP A 137 6.43 -2.46 2.05
C ASP A 137 6.20 -1.51 0.87
N ILE A 138 5.35 -1.88 -0.08
CA ILE A 138 4.89 -0.95 -1.14
C ILE A 138 3.79 -0.05 -0.56
N LEU A 139 4.14 1.21 -0.30
CA LEU A 139 3.21 2.19 0.29
C LEU A 139 2.24 2.75 -0.75
N LEU A 140 2.79 3.20 -1.87
CA LEU A 140 2.06 3.83 -2.97
C LEU A 140 2.67 3.41 -4.30
N TYR A 141 1.83 3.34 -5.33
CA TYR A 141 2.26 3.06 -6.69
C TYR A 141 1.42 3.91 -7.65
N ASN A 142 2.02 4.95 -8.23
CA ASN A 142 1.31 6.01 -8.96
C ASN A 142 0.04 6.46 -8.18
N ASP A 143 -1.10 6.48 -8.87
CA ASP A 143 -2.45 6.67 -8.36
C ASP A 143 -3.25 5.36 -8.32
N GLU A 144 -2.59 4.20 -8.39
CA GLU A 144 -3.26 2.90 -8.46
C GLU A 144 -3.90 2.51 -7.12
N VAL A 145 -5.05 1.85 -7.24
CA VAL A 145 -5.75 1.21 -6.11
C VAL A 145 -5.86 -0.28 -6.42
N ILE A 146 -5.17 -1.10 -5.64
CA ILE A 146 -5.09 -2.55 -5.79
C ILE A 146 -5.60 -3.19 -4.51
N SER A 147 -6.47 -4.18 -4.66
CA SER A 147 -7.02 -4.94 -3.54
C SER A 147 -7.26 -6.37 -4.01
N ASP A 148 -6.23 -7.19 -3.89
CA ASP A 148 -6.31 -8.63 -4.10
C ASP A 148 -5.75 -9.41 -2.90
N ASP A 149 -5.65 -10.74 -3.03
CA ASP A 149 -5.22 -11.65 -1.97
C ASP A 149 -3.73 -11.55 -1.62
N LYS A 150 -2.93 -10.94 -2.49
CA LYS A 150 -1.47 -10.84 -2.34
C LYS A 150 -0.99 -9.41 -2.10
N LEU A 151 -1.70 -8.42 -2.62
CA LEU A 151 -1.25 -7.03 -2.63
C LEU A 151 -2.41 -6.06 -2.38
N GLN A 152 -2.14 -5.10 -1.49
CA GLN A 152 -3.01 -3.96 -1.22
C GLN A 152 -2.21 -2.68 -1.40
N ILE A 153 -2.65 -1.83 -2.35
CA ILE A 153 -2.06 -0.51 -2.60
C ILE A 153 -3.22 0.50 -2.64
N PRO A 154 -3.12 1.65 -1.95
CA PRO A 154 -2.10 2.01 -0.97
C PRO A 154 -1.98 1.01 0.18
N HIS A 155 -0.80 0.92 0.82
CA HIS A 155 -0.62 0.01 1.95
C HIS A 155 -1.68 0.32 3.03
N PRO A 156 -2.46 -0.68 3.49
CA PRO A 156 -3.70 -0.44 4.23
C PRO A 156 -3.50 0.36 5.53
N LEU A 157 -2.37 0.15 6.21
CA LEU A 157 -2.07 0.81 7.49
C LEU A 157 -1.15 2.02 7.35
N MET A 158 -0.77 2.44 6.13
CA MET A 158 0.23 3.51 5.98
C MET A 158 -0.20 4.83 6.60
N HIS A 159 -1.51 5.13 6.55
CA HIS A 159 -2.08 6.38 7.03
C HIS A 159 -2.28 6.39 8.55
N GLU A 160 -2.15 5.24 9.22
CA GLU A 160 -2.27 5.11 10.67
C GLU A 160 -0.90 5.19 11.38
N ARG A 161 0.20 5.07 10.63
CA ARG A 161 1.57 4.90 11.14
C ARG A 161 2.42 6.16 10.94
N VAL A 162 2.76 6.83 12.04
CA VAL A 162 3.60 8.05 11.99
C VAL A 162 5.00 7.75 11.47
N PHE A 163 5.58 6.60 11.83
CA PHE A 163 6.89 6.16 11.34
C PHE A 163 6.93 5.89 9.83
N VAL A 164 5.76 5.76 9.17
CA VAL A 164 5.63 5.70 7.72
C VAL A 164 5.40 7.10 7.14
N LEU A 165 4.44 7.85 7.70
CA LEU A 165 4.05 9.16 7.19
C LEU A 165 5.16 10.21 7.30
N LYS A 166 5.96 10.18 8.38
CA LYS A 166 7.04 11.13 8.63
C LYS A 166 8.12 11.09 7.52
N PRO A 167 8.79 9.95 7.25
CA PRO A 167 9.73 9.85 6.14
C PRO A 167 9.04 10.02 4.77
N LEU A 168 7.82 9.51 4.59
CA LEU A 168 7.13 9.66 3.32
C LEU A 168 6.85 11.13 2.97
N ARG A 169 6.49 11.99 3.94
CA ARG A 169 6.21 13.41 3.64
C ARG A 169 7.44 14.16 3.14
N GLU A 170 8.66 13.78 3.55
CA GLU A 170 9.91 14.40 3.08
C GLU A 170 10.03 14.28 1.56
N LEU A 171 9.62 13.13 1.03
CA LEU A 171 9.68 12.85 -0.39
C LEU A 171 8.39 13.29 -1.12
N ALA A 172 7.24 13.12 -0.48
CA ALA A 172 5.94 13.07 -1.14
C ALA A 172 4.86 13.94 -0.47
N SER A 173 5.22 15.04 0.19
CA SER A 173 4.28 15.89 0.97
C SER A 173 2.98 16.23 0.24
N GLN A 174 3.05 16.52 -1.06
CA GLN A 174 1.90 16.91 -1.89
C GLN A 174 1.24 15.74 -2.64
N VAL A 175 1.78 14.52 -2.55
CA VAL A 175 1.16 13.34 -3.17
C VAL A 175 -0.16 13.06 -2.47
N MET A 176 -1.20 12.82 -3.27
CA MET A 176 -2.54 12.52 -2.78
C MET A 176 -2.69 11.02 -2.58
N HIS A 177 -3.15 10.62 -1.39
CA HIS A 177 -3.56 9.25 -1.14
C HIS A 177 -4.82 8.93 -1.97
N PRO A 178 -4.80 7.94 -2.88
CA PRO A 178 -5.85 7.77 -3.90
C PRO A 178 -7.22 7.36 -3.33
N ILE A 179 -7.26 6.74 -2.14
CA ILE A 179 -8.52 6.37 -1.46
C ILE A 179 -9.03 7.48 -0.53
N LEU A 180 -8.17 8.03 0.32
CA LEU A 180 -8.55 9.03 1.33
C LEU A 180 -8.68 10.45 0.76
N GLU A 181 -8.16 10.68 -0.45
CA GLU A 181 -8.15 11.99 -1.13
C GLU A 181 -7.53 13.10 -0.26
N LYS A 182 -6.52 12.75 0.53
CA LYS A 182 -5.73 13.68 1.35
C LYS A 182 -4.26 13.63 0.95
N SER A 183 -3.57 14.77 1.05
CA SER A 183 -2.13 14.79 0.83
C SER A 183 -1.40 14.04 1.96
N ILE A 184 -0.22 13.50 1.69
CA ILE A 184 0.61 12.88 2.74
C ILE A 184 0.89 13.86 3.88
N GLN A 185 1.10 15.14 3.56
CA GLN A 185 1.24 16.19 4.59
C GLN A 185 0.00 16.27 5.48
N SER A 186 -1.21 16.29 4.91
CA SER A 186 -2.45 16.35 5.68
C SER A 186 -2.63 15.11 6.55
N LEU A 187 -2.34 13.91 6.03
CA LEU A 187 -2.41 12.67 6.78
C LEU A 187 -1.43 12.67 7.96
N TYR A 188 -0.21 13.16 7.76
CA TYR A 188 0.78 13.29 8.84
C TYR A 188 0.27 14.22 9.96
N GLU A 189 -0.18 15.43 9.62
CA GLU A 189 -0.61 16.42 10.63
C GLU A 189 -1.85 15.95 11.40
N GLU A 190 -2.81 15.32 10.72
CA GLU A 190 -3.98 14.73 11.38
C GLU A 190 -3.55 13.63 12.34
N ARG A 191 -2.72 12.70 11.89
CA ARG A 191 -2.32 11.56 12.71
C ARG A 191 -1.47 11.98 13.91
N LYS A 192 -0.56 12.94 13.71
CA LYS A 192 0.21 13.58 14.77
C LYS A 192 -0.70 14.25 15.80
N THR A 193 -1.71 14.99 15.35
CA THR A 193 -2.68 15.66 16.24
C THR A 193 -3.47 14.64 17.07
N GLU A 194 -3.91 13.53 16.48
CA GLU A 194 -4.65 12.47 17.17
C GLU A 194 -3.82 11.78 18.26
N LEU A 195 -2.53 11.57 18.01
CA LEU A 195 -1.64 10.88 18.94
C LEU A 195 -1.10 11.82 20.02
N GLY A 196 -1.08 13.13 19.79
CA GLY A 196 -0.51 14.12 20.70
C GLY A 196 1.00 13.94 20.90
N GLU A 197 1.52 14.34 22.06
CA GLU A 197 2.95 14.21 22.43
C GLU A 197 3.44 12.75 22.60
N LYS A 198 2.64 11.75 22.22
CA LYS A 198 3.06 10.34 22.22
C LYS A 198 4.15 10.06 21.19
N TYR A 199 4.14 10.81 20.09
CA TYR A 199 5.16 10.75 19.07
C TYR A 199 5.88 12.08 19.09
N ASP A 200 7.11 12.03 19.58
CA ASP A 200 7.98 13.18 19.54
C ASP A 200 8.33 13.48 18.06
N ASP A 201 8.16 14.73 17.63
CA ASP A 201 8.70 15.16 16.34
C ASP A 201 10.24 15.06 16.32
N GLU A 202 10.86 14.90 17.48
CA GLU A 202 12.30 14.87 17.76
C GLU A 202 12.79 13.57 18.44
N LEU A 203 12.01 12.47 18.41
CA LEU A 203 12.26 11.17 19.10
C LEU A 203 13.75 10.89 19.46
N PRO A 204 14.05 10.48 20.71
CA PRO A 204 15.42 10.37 21.22
C PRO A 204 16.16 9.20 20.60
N GLY A 205 16.80 9.46 19.45
CA GLY A 205 17.63 8.51 18.72
C GLY A 205 18.11 9.10 17.40
N PHE A 206 18.27 10.43 17.32
CA PHE A 206 18.79 11.09 16.14
C PHE A 206 20.25 10.67 15.91
N LYS A 207 20.46 9.74 14.99
CA LYS A 207 21.52 9.92 14.02
C LYS A 207 20.81 10.26 12.72
N GLU A 208 20.94 11.51 12.29
CA GLU A 208 20.86 11.80 10.86
C GLU A 208 22.00 11.00 10.21
N ILE A 209 21.68 9.77 9.85
CA ILE A 209 22.52 8.96 8.98
C ILE A 209 22.29 9.60 7.62
N LYS A 210 23.33 10.25 7.09
CA LYS A 210 23.26 11.03 5.85
C LYS A 210 22.39 10.29 4.84
N GLY A 211 21.26 10.90 4.48
CA GLY A 211 20.39 10.34 3.45
C GLY A 211 21.22 10.07 2.22
N GLY A 212 21.39 8.80 1.87
CA GLY A 212 22.20 8.43 0.73
C GLY A 212 21.38 8.59 -0.55
N THR A 213 21.97 9.30 -1.50
CA THR A 213 21.67 9.13 -2.92
C THR A 213 22.18 7.76 -3.37
N TYR A 214 21.74 7.26 -4.53
CA TYR A 214 22.30 6.01 -5.08
C TYR A 214 23.85 6.02 -5.10
N ASP A 215 24.45 7.19 -5.34
CA ASP A 215 25.90 7.40 -5.37
C ASP A 215 26.58 7.21 -3.99
N ASP A 216 25.85 7.39 -2.88
CA ASP A 216 26.39 7.21 -1.53
C ASP A 216 26.55 5.72 -1.17
N TYR A 217 25.90 4.82 -1.90
CA TYR A 217 25.88 3.37 -1.63
C TYR A 217 26.78 2.55 -2.55
N GLU A 218 27.56 3.16 -3.45
CA GLU A 218 28.58 2.45 -4.26
C GLU A 218 29.84 2.05 -3.46
N ARG A 219 29.77 2.02 -2.12
CA ARG A 219 30.93 1.77 -1.24
C ARG A 219 31.37 0.30 -1.13
N TRP A 220 30.81 -0.59 -1.97
CA TRP A 220 31.11 -2.02 -2.02
C TRP A 220 31.41 -2.49 -3.45
#